data_AF-A0A1A8XW98-F1
#
_entry.id   AF-A0A1A8XW98-F1
#
_cell.length_a   1.000
_cell.length_b   1.000
_cell.length_c   1.000
_cell.angle_alpha   90.00
_cell.angle_beta   90.00
_cell.angle_gamma   90.00
#
_symmetry.space_group_name_H-M   'P 1'
#
loop_
_entity.id
_entity.type
_entity.pdbx_description
1 polymer ?
#
loop_
_entity_poly.entity_id
_entity_poly.type
_entity_poly.pdbx_seq_one_letter_code
_entity_poly.pdbx_strand_id
1 'polypeptide(L)'
;MKIRDTQPMDFSQILALNEESARFLSPLSAERLALLHDEAAYHRVLELDGRVTAFLMALREGGAYDSPNYRWFVARYARFCMSIGSW
;
A
#
# COMPACT_ATOMS: atom_id res chain seq x y z
N MET A 1 -20.32 1.77 -4.07
CA MET A 1 -19.20 1.34 -3.20
C MET A 1 -18.79 -0.08 -3.56
N LYS A 2 -17.54 -0.31 -3.98
CA LYS A 2 -17.02 -1.61 -4.38
C LYS A 2 -15.55 -1.76 -3.98
N ILE A 3 -15.17 -2.90 -3.42
CA ILE A 3 -13.76 -3.26 -3.24
C ILE A 3 -13.33 -4.05 -4.48
N ARG A 4 -12.21 -3.67 -5.10
CA ARG A 4 -11.68 -4.34 -6.31
C ARG A 4 -10.16 -4.36 -6.34
N ASP A 5 -9.62 -5.21 -7.23
CA ASP A 5 -8.18 -5.24 -7.51
C ASP A 5 -7.71 -3.85 -7.95
N THR A 6 -6.59 -3.43 -7.37
CA THR A 6 -5.90 -2.23 -7.82
C THR A 6 -5.40 -2.45 -9.25
N GLN A 7 -5.50 -1.43 -10.07
CA GLN A 7 -4.93 -1.38 -11.41
C GLN A 7 -3.92 -0.22 -11.49
N PRO A 8 -2.95 -0.24 -12.42
CA PRO A 8 -1.99 0.87 -12.58
C PRO A 8 -2.64 2.24 -12.78
N MET A 9 -3.84 2.29 -13.37
CA MET A 9 -4.62 3.53 -13.54
C MET A 9 -5.09 4.17 -12.22
N ASP A 10 -5.09 3.43 -11.11
CA ASP A 10 -5.47 3.93 -9.80
C ASP A 10 -4.31 4.62 -9.06
N PHE A 11 -3.06 4.45 -9.54
CA PHE A 11 -1.86 4.82 -8.79
C PHE A 11 -1.80 6.31 -8.44
N SER A 12 -2.24 7.19 -9.34
CA SER A 12 -2.27 8.63 -9.06
C SER A 12 -3.21 8.98 -7.89
N GLN A 13 -4.36 8.31 -7.79
CA GLN A 13 -5.30 8.50 -6.68
C GLN A 13 -4.76 7.89 -5.39
N ILE A 14 -4.07 6.74 -5.46
CA ILE A 14 -3.43 6.12 -4.30
C ILE A 14 -2.31 7.01 -3.73
N LEU A 15 -1.49 7.62 -4.60
CA LEU A 15 -0.43 8.54 -4.17
C LEU A 15 -1.02 9.77 -3.48
N ALA A 16 -2.10 10.34 -4.02
CA ALA A 16 -2.81 11.45 -3.36
C ALA A 16 -3.35 11.04 -1.98
N LEU A 17 -3.99 9.88 -1.86
CA LEU A 17 -4.48 9.35 -0.58
C LEU A 17 -3.34 9.08 0.42
N ASN A 18 -2.18 8.62 -0.06
CA ASN A 18 -1.00 8.42 0.76
C ASN A 18 -0.46 9.76 1.30
N GLU A 19 -0.42 10.79 0.46
CA GLU A 19 0.02 12.14 0.82
C GLU A 19 -0.94 12.81 1.81
N GLU A 20 -2.25 12.68 1.61
CA GLU A 20 -3.28 13.13 2.58
C GLU A 20 -3.10 12.45 3.94
N SER A 21 -2.65 11.18 3.93
CA SER A 21 -2.37 10.37 5.11
C SER A 21 -0.92 10.43 5.57
N ALA A 22 -0.10 11.38 5.10
CA ALA A 22 1.34 11.44 5.37
C ALA A 22 1.71 11.58 6.86
N ARG A 23 0.75 11.98 7.71
CA ARG A 23 0.92 11.96 9.18
C ARG A 23 1.03 10.55 9.75
N PHE A 24 0.50 9.55 9.05
CA PHE A 24 0.44 8.14 9.48
C PHE A 24 1.23 7.21 8.58
N LEU A 25 1.43 7.58 7.31
CA LEU A 25 2.08 6.76 6.30
C LEU A 25 3.47 7.28 5.95
N SER A 26 4.33 6.35 5.54
CA SER A 26 5.62 6.71 4.92
C SER A 26 5.39 7.29 3.52
N PRO A 27 6.19 8.28 3.09
CA PRO A 27 6.14 8.80 1.73
C PRO A 27 6.29 7.68 0.69
N LEU A 28 5.45 7.75 -0.34
CA LEU A 28 5.40 6.77 -1.40
C LEU A 28 5.59 7.46 -2.76
N SER A 29 6.61 7.07 -3.52
CA SER A 29 6.79 7.53 -4.91
C SER A 29 6.04 6.61 -5.88
N ALA A 30 5.86 7.05 -7.13
CA ALA A 30 5.22 6.24 -8.17
C ALA A 30 5.99 4.95 -8.47
N GLU A 31 7.33 5.03 -8.57
CA GLU A 31 8.20 3.88 -8.81
C GLU A 31 8.10 2.89 -7.66
N ARG A 32 8.07 3.40 -6.42
CA ARG A 32 7.93 2.58 -5.23
C ARG A 32 6.57 1.94 -5.14
N LEU A 33 5.49 2.65 -5.46
CA LEU A 33 4.14 2.11 -5.50
C LEU A 33 4.03 0.98 -6.54
N ALA A 34 4.60 1.16 -7.72
CA ALA A 34 4.61 0.13 -8.76
C ALA A 34 5.34 -1.14 -8.29
N LEU A 35 6.54 -0.99 -7.74
CA LEU A 35 7.31 -2.10 -7.18
C LEU A 35 6.51 -2.85 -6.09
N LEU A 36 5.92 -2.10 -5.16
CA LEU A 36 5.15 -2.70 -4.07
C LEU A 36 3.85 -3.32 -4.54
N HIS A 37 3.23 -2.80 -5.60
CA HIS A 37 2.05 -3.43 -6.20
C HIS A 37 2.39 -4.82 -6.76
N ASP A 38 3.53 -4.97 -7.41
CA ASP A 38 3.99 -6.26 -7.97
C ASP A 38 4.38 -7.27 -6.87
N GLU A 39 4.94 -6.79 -5.76
CA GLU A 39 5.37 -7.63 -4.63
C GLU A 39 4.27 -7.88 -3.59
N ALA A 40 3.16 -7.14 -3.62
CA ALA A 40 2.14 -7.20 -2.59
C ALA A 40 1.44 -8.56 -2.57
N ALA A 41 1.28 -9.11 -1.36
CA ALA A 41 0.44 -10.29 -1.15
C ALA A 41 -1.05 -9.95 -1.28
N TYR A 42 -1.40 -8.67 -1.14
CA TYR A 42 -2.76 -8.16 -1.32
C TYR A 42 -2.71 -6.68 -1.65
N HIS A 43 -3.43 -6.24 -2.68
CA HIS A 43 -3.58 -4.83 -3.00
C HIS A 43 -4.96 -4.55 -3.59
N ARG A 44 -5.78 -3.80 -2.85
CA ARG A 44 -7.15 -3.45 -3.25
C ARG A 44 -7.42 -1.97 -3.04
N VAL A 45 -8.36 -1.46 -3.82
CA VAL A 45 -8.95 -0.14 -3.65
C VAL A 45 -10.43 -0.25 -3.29
N LEU A 46 -10.90 0.74 -2.55
CA LEU A 46 -12.31 1.04 -2.39
C LEU A 46 -12.71 2.08 -3.45
N GLU A 47 -13.64 1.70 -4.31
CA GLU A 47 -14.24 2.59 -5.29
C GLU A 47 -15.62 3.07 -4.83
N LEU A 48 -15.83 4.38 -4.85
CA LEU A 48 -17.11 5.03 -4.64
C LEU A 48 -17.34 6.02 -5.79
N ASP A 49 -18.46 5.88 -6.48
CA ASP A 49 -18.87 6.75 -7.60
C ASP A 49 -17.77 6.96 -8.66
N GLY A 50 -17.07 5.87 -9.01
CA GLY A 50 -15.99 5.87 -10.01
C GLY A 50 -14.66 6.46 -9.53
N ARG A 51 -14.52 6.80 -8.24
CA ARG A 51 -13.29 7.32 -7.63
C ARG A 51 -12.75 6.37 -6.59
N VAL A 52 -11.42 6.29 -6.50
CA VAL A 52 -10.72 5.56 -5.44
C VAL A 52 -10.71 6.45 -4.20
N THR A 53 -11.33 5.98 -3.12
CA THR A 53 -11.44 6.75 -1.85
C THR A 53 -10.60 6.17 -0.73
N ALA A 54 -10.17 4.91 -0.86
CA ALA A 54 -9.29 4.25 0.10
C ALA A 54 -8.50 3.15 -0.62
N PHE A 55 -7.36 2.77 -0.05
CA PHE A 55 -6.57 1.64 -0.53
C PHE A 55 -6.03 0.83 0.64
N LEU A 56 -5.81 -0.46 0.40
CA LEU A 56 -5.15 -1.36 1.32
C LEU A 56 -4.13 -2.19 0.56
N MET A 57 -2.90 -2.20 1.06
CA MET A 57 -1.81 -3.03 0.57
C MET A 57 -1.23 -3.84 1.73
N ALA A 58 -1.03 -5.13 1.52
CA ALA A 58 -0.38 -6.02 2.47
C ALA A 58 0.92 -6.60 1.90
N LEU A 59 1.97 -6.51 2.71
CA LEU A 59 3.32 -6.96 2.40
C LEU A 59 3.71 -8.11 3.32
N ARG A 60 4.40 -9.10 2.76
CA ARG A 60 4.94 -10.26 3.47
C ARG A 60 6.44 -10.11 3.68
N GLU A 61 7.02 -11.01 4.46
CA GLU A 61 8.46 -11.20 4.57
C GLU A 61 9.13 -11.37 3.20
N GLY A 62 10.34 -10.79 3.02
CA GLY A 62 11.17 -11.00 1.82
C GLY A 62 10.97 -10.01 0.67
N GLY A 63 10.13 -8.99 0.83
CA GLY A 63 9.95 -7.91 -0.15
C GLY A 63 11.02 -6.81 -0.05
N ALA A 64 11.08 -5.94 -1.05
CA ALA A 64 12.05 -4.84 -1.15
C ALA A 64 11.63 -3.58 -0.37
N TYR A 65 10.48 -3.60 0.31
CA TYR A 65 10.02 -2.46 1.10
C TYR A 65 10.95 -2.21 2.29
N ASP A 66 11.34 -0.96 2.51
CA ASP A 66 12.38 -0.65 3.49
C ASP A 66 11.99 0.40 4.54
N SER A 67 10.70 0.67 4.70
CA SER A 67 10.21 1.58 5.75
C SER A 67 10.67 1.12 7.15
N PRO A 68 10.85 2.04 8.12
CA PRO A 68 11.21 1.68 9.50
C PRO A 68 10.28 0.64 10.11
N ASN A 69 8.97 0.72 9.85
CA ASN A 69 7.98 -0.23 10.33
C ASN A 69 8.18 -1.62 9.73
N TYR A 70 8.42 -1.71 8.42
CA TYR A 70 8.67 -2.99 7.78
C TYR A 70 9.96 -3.64 8.28
N ARG A 71 11.06 -2.87 8.37
CA ARG A 71 12.34 -3.36 8.93
C ARG A 71 12.18 -3.82 10.38
N TRP A 72 11.33 -3.16 11.17
CA TRP A 72 11.03 -3.58 12.53
C TRP A 72 10.37 -4.98 12.58
N PHE A 73 9.45 -5.29 11.66
CA PHE A 73 8.83 -6.61 11.52
C PHE A 73 9.84 -7.66 11.05
N VAL A 74 10.61 -7.37 10.00
CA VAL A 74 11.65 -8.27 9.45
C VAL A 74 12.64 -8.69 10.54
N ALA A 75 13.02 -7.77 11.43
CA ALA A 75 13.98 -8.05 12.50
C ALA A 75 13.43 -8.94 13.63
N ARG A 76 12.11 -9.16 13.72
CA ARG A 76 11.46 -9.78 14.88
C ARG A 76 10.66 -11.03 14.56
N TYR A 77 10.17 -11.15 13.34
CA TYR A 77 9.25 -12.22 12.97
C TYR A 77 9.75 -12.91 11.70
N ALA A 78 9.90 -14.23 11.77
CA ALA A 78 10.24 -15.05 10.60
C ALA A 78 9.12 -15.05 9.55
N ARG A 79 7.87 -14.82 9.97
CA ARG A 79 6.68 -14.75 9.11
C ARG A 79 5.77 -13.66 9.63
N PHE A 80 5.35 -12.75 8.76
CA PHE A 80 4.45 -11.66 9.13
C PHE A 80 3.63 -11.20 7.93
N CYS A 81 2.56 -10.47 8.20
CA CYS A 81 1.80 -9.75 7.19
C CYS A 81 1.54 -8.34 7.71
N MET A 82 2.18 -7.35 7.10
CA MET A 82 2.02 -5.94 7.46
C MET A 82 1.14 -5.26 6.41
N SER A 83 0.17 -4.46 6.85
CA SER A 83 -0.63 -3.64 5.95
C SER A 83 -0.27 -2.16 6.02
N ILE A 84 -0.41 -1.48 4.90
CA ILE A 84 -0.45 -0.03 4.77
C ILE A 84 -1.73 0.35 4.01
N GLY A 85 -2.32 1.49 4.34
CA GLY A 85 -3.55 1.92 3.69
C GLY A 85 -4.07 3.23 4.24
N SER A 86 -5.01 3.82 3.52
CA SER A 86 -5.83 4.94 3.99
C SER A 86 -7.25 4.43 4.27
N TRP A 87 -7.92 5.03 5.25
CA TRP A 87 -9.31 4.73 5.64
C TRP A 87 -10.08 6.03 5.81
#